data_AF-A0A3S4GDP6-F1
#
_entry.id   AF-A0A3S4GDP6-F1
#
_cell.length_a   1.000
_cell.length_b   1.000
_cell.length_c   1.000
_cell.angle_alpha   90.00
_cell.angle_beta   90.00
_cell.angle_gamma   90.00
#
_symmetry.space_group_name_H-M   'P 1'
#
loop_
_entity.id
_entity.type
_entity.pdbx_description
1 polymer ?
#
loop_
_entity_poly.entity_id
_entity_poly.type
_entity_poly.pdbx_seq_one_letter_code
_entity_poly.pdbx_strand_id
1 'polypeptide(L)'
;MAKLLAALIQIEDSPRCRIRLAAPTGKAAARLTESLGAALRKLPLTDAQKALIPTEASTLHRLLGAQPGSQRMRYHAGNPLHLDVLVVDEASMIDLPMMSRLIDALPAHGRVIFLGDRDQLASVEAGAVLGDICAWASSGYTAARAQELTRLTGSPVPAGEGAIAGALRDSLCLLQKSYRFGSHSGIGSLARAVNAGARAEVKATLRQPFDDIALHPLQHNRRVRSHARRGSAGL
;
A
#
# COMPACT_ATOMS: atom_id res chain seq x y z
N MET A 1 -1.31 -4.52 -7.38
CA MET A 1 -2.79 -4.61 -7.30
C MET A 1 -3.40 -5.55 -8.35
N ALA A 2 -3.46 -5.21 -9.64
CA ALA A 2 -4.30 -5.94 -10.59
C ALA A 2 -4.00 -7.44 -10.74
N LYS A 3 -2.72 -7.85 -10.72
CA LYS A 3 -2.32 -9.27 -10.70
C LYS A 3 -2.80 -10.02 -9.45
N LEU A 4 -2.82 -9.34 -8.30
CA LEU A 4 -3.32 -9.91 -7.04
C LEU A 4 -4.83 -10.16 -7.12
N LEU A 5 -5.60 -9.18 -7.60
CA LEU A 5 -7.04 -9.33 -7.81
C LEU A 5 -7.36 -10.45 -8.82
N ALA A 6 -6.59 -10.53 -9.91
CA ALA A 6 -6.72 -11.61 -10.87
C ALA A 6 -6.40 -12.99 -10.27
N ALA A 7 -5.39 -13.08 -9.40
CA ALA A 7 -5.08 -14.33 -8.70
C ALA A 7 -6.19 -14.71 -7.72
N LEU A 8 -6.72 -13.76 -6.94
CA LEU A 8 -7.85 -14.00 -6.04
C LEU A 8 -9.05 -14.57 -6.78
N ILE A 9 -9.43 -13.96 -7.91
CA ILE A 9 -10.57 -14.40 -8.72
C ILE A 9 -10.33 -15.76 -9.38
N GLN A 10 -9.10 -16.10 -9.73
CA GLN A 10 -8.77 -17.41 -10.29
C GLN A 10 -8.73 -18.52 -9.24
N ILE A 11 -8.40 -18.20 -7.99
CA ILE A 11 -8.40 -19.14 -6.87
C ILE A 11 -9.82 -19.35 -6.33
N GLU A 12 -10.67 -18.34 -6.48
CA GLU A 12 -12.00 -18.32 -5.87
C GLU A 12 -13.06 -18.78 -6.88
N ASP A 13 -13.47 -20.05 -6.75
CA ASP A 13 -14.52 -20.65 -7.60
C ASP A 13 -15.93 -20.09 -7.36
N SER A 14 -16.07 -19.11 -6.45
CA SER A 14 -17.37 -18.62 -6.03
C SER A 14 -17.78 -17.35 -6.80
N PRO A 15 -18.87 -17.39 -7.59
CA PRO A 15 -19.32 -16.24 -8.38
C PRO A 15 -19.87 -15.07 -7.54
N ARG A 16 -19.81 -15.14 -6.20
CA ARG A 16 -20.36 -14.13 -5.28
C ARG A 16 -19.31 -13.36 -4.48
N CYS A 17 -18.01 -13.49 -4.78
CA CYS A 17 -16.98 -12.76 -4.06
C CYS A 17 -17.10 -11.24 -4.28
N ARG A 18 -17.56 -10.51 -3.27
CA ARG A 18 -17.70 -9.06 -3.27
C ARG A 18 -16.40 -8.41 -2.86
N ILE A 19 -15.64 -7.96 -3.86
CA ILE A 19 -14.39 -7.23 -3.65
C ILE A 19 -14.68 -5.73 -3.56
N ARG A 20 -14.09 -5.06 -2.56
CA ARG A 20 -14.09 -3.60 -2.42
C ARG A 20 -12.66 -3.06 -2.44
N LEU A 21 -12.49 -1.89 -3.02
CA LEU A 21 -11.23 -1.16 -3.05
C LEU A 21 -11.40 0.14 -2.28
N ALA A 22 -10.42 0.43 -1.41
CA ALA A 22 -10.41 1.66 -0.67
C ALA A 22 -9.01 2.26 -0.59
N ALA A 23 -8.95 3.56 -0.31
CA ALA A 23 -7.73 4.27 0.03
C ALA A 23 -8.05 5.34 1.09
N PRO A 24 -7.08 5.84 1.85
CA PRO A 24 -7.34 6.84 2.89
C PRO A 24 -7.75 8.20 2.32
N THR A 25 -7.28 8.57 1.12
CA THR A 25 -7.56 9.87 0.49
C THR A 25 -8.27 9.73 -0.86
N GLY A 26 -9.04 10.75 -1.24
CA GLY A 26 -9.73 10.78 -2.54
C GLY A 26 -8.78 10.72 -3.73
N LYS A 27 -7.61 11.36 -3.63
CA LYS A 27 -6.56 11.31 -4.65
C LYS A 27 -5.99 9.90 -4.81
N ALA A 28 -5.72 9.20 -3.71
CA ALA A 28 -5.25 7.81 -3.76
C ALA A 28 -6.32 6.89 -4.37
N ALA A 29 -7.59 7.04 -3.96
CA ALA A 29 -8.70 6.26 -4.52
C ALA A 29 -8.86 6.47 -6.03
N ALA A 30 -8.79 7.72 -6.51
CA ALA A 30 -8.86 8.03 -7.94
C ALA A 30 -7.70 7.38 -8.73
N ARG A 31 -6.46 7.47 -8.21
CA ARG A 31 -5.28 6.84 -8.83
C ARG A 31 -5.38 5.31 -8.85
N LEU A 32 -5.93 4.72 -7.79
CA LEU A 32 -6.16 3.28 -7.70
C LEU A 32 -7.15 2.81 -8.77
N THR A 33 -8.28 3.52 -8.93
CA THR A 33 -9.28 3.27 -9.99
C THR A 33 -8.65 3.31 -11.39
N GLU A 34 -7.92 4.38 -11.70
CA GLU A 34 -7.29 4.56 -13.01
C GLU A 34 -6.25 3.46 -13.31
N SER A 35 -5.36 3.20 -12.34
CA SER A 35 -4.29 2.21 -12.48
C SER A 35 -4.84 0.80 -12.65
N LEU A 36 -5.91 0.47 -11.93
CA LEU A 36 -6.59 -0.81 -12.07
C LEU A 36 -7.21 -0.96 -13.46
N GLY A 37 -7.97 0.04 -13.92
CA GLY A 37 -8.60 0.01 -15.25
C GLY A 37 -7.60 -0.13 -16.40
N ALA A 38 -6.41 0.46 -16.28
CA ALA A 38 -5.33 0.30 -17.26
C ALA A 38 -4.70 -1.11 -17.22
N ALA A 39 -4.54 -1.68 -16.01
CA ALA A 39 -3.91 -2.98 -15.83
C ALA A 39 -4.84 -4.15 -16.19
N LEU A 40 -6.14 -4.05 -15.90
CA LEU A 40 -7.13 -5.10 -16.21
C LEU A 40 -7.23 -5.40 -17.71
N ARG A 41 -7.06 -4.38 -18.56
CA ARG A 41 -7.03 -4.54 -20.03
C ARG A 41 -5.90 -5.44 -20.52
N LYS A 42 -4.83 -5.59 -19.72
CA LYS A 42 -3.64 -6.37 -20.07
C LYS A 42 -3.64 -7.78 -19.46
N LEU A 43 -4.61 -8.09 -18.60
CA LEU A 43 -4.64 -9.38 -17.91
C LEU A 43 -5.44 -10.41 -18.72
N PRO A 44 -4.99 -11.67 -18.76
CA PRO A 44 -5.66 -12.76 -19.46
C PRO A 44 -6.87 -13.26 -18.63
N LEU A 45 -7.88 -12.40 -18.45
CA LEU A 45 -9.11 -12.71 -17.73
C LEU A 45 -10.28 -12.80 -18.71
N THR A 46 -11.21 -13.72 -18.44
CA THR A 46 -12.49 -13.77 -19.14
C THR A 46 -13.37 -12.57 -18.76
N ASP A 47 -14.37 -12.25 -19.57
CA ASP A 47 -15.26 -11.12 -19.29
C ASP A 47 -16.09 -11.33 -18.02
N ALA A 48 -16.46 -12.58 -17.73
CA ALA A 48 -17.09 -12.96 -16.46
C ALA A 48 -16.18 -12.67 -15.26
N GLN A 49 -14.89 -12.99 -15.35
CA GLN A 49 -13.91 -12.70 -14.30
C GLN A 49 -13.66 -11.20 -14.14
N LYS A 50 -13.60 -10.45 -15.25
CA LYS A 50 -13.47 -8.99 -15.20
C LYS A 50 -14.67 -8.32 -14.53
N ALA A 51 -15.88 -8.85 -14.73
CA ALA A 51 -17.09 -8.33 -14.09
C ALA A 51 -17.10 -8.51 -12.57
N LEU A 52 -16.32 -9.43 -12.02
CA LEU A 52 -16.12 -9.61 -10.58
C LEU A 52 -15.15 -8.57 -9.99
N ILE A 53 -14.41 -7.84 -10.82
CA ILE A 53 -13.43 -6.85 -10.35
C ILE A 53 -14.11 -5.49 -10.21
N PRO A 54 -14.03 -4.85 -9.03
CA PRO A 54 -14.56 -3.50 -8.85
C PRO A 54 -13.85 -2.51 -9.76
N THR A 55 -14.66 -1.68 -10.42
CA THR A 55 -14.18 -0.63 -11.33
C THR A 55 -13.82 0.66 -10.60
N GLU A 56 -14.27 0.84 -9.36
CA GLU A 56 -14.07 2.06 -8.58
C GLU A 56 -13.55 1.74 -7.18
N ALA A 57 -12.63 2.58 -6.70
CA ALA A 57 -12.23 2.65 -5.31
C ALA A 57 -12.88 3.85 -4.61
N SER A 58 -13.15 3.72 -3.32
CA SER A 58 -13.68 4.79 -2.47
C SER A 58 -12.68 5.21 -1.39
N THR A 59 -12.95 6.32 -0.71
CA THR A 59 -12.18 6.63 0.50
C THR A 59 -12.60 5.73 1.66
N LEU A 60 -11.72 5.48 2.62
CA LEU A 60 -12.07 4.73 3.85
C LEU A 60 -13.27 5.37 4.58
N HIS A 61 -13.30 6.70 4.66
CA HIS A 61 -14.44 7.44 5.20
C HIS A 61 -15.76 7.15 4.47
N ARG A 62 -15.74 7.14 3.13
CA ARG A 62 -16.93 6.83 2.32
C ARG A 62 -17.32 5.36 2.44
N LEU A 63 -16.35 4.45 2.50
CA LEU A 63 -16.56 3.02 2.71
C LEU A 63 -17.27 2.75 4.05
N LEU A 64 -16.77 3.36 5.13
CA LEU A 64 -17.32 3.23 6.48
C LEU A 64 -18.62 4.03 6.70
N GLY A 65 -19.01 4.84 5.72
CA GLY A 65 -20.21 5.66 5.77
C GLY A 65 -20.13 6.75 6.85
N ALA A 66 -19.02 7.50 6.85
CA ALA A 66 -18.83 8.66 7.71
C ALA A 66 -19.98 9.66 7.52
N GLN A 67 -20.61 10.06 8.62
CA GLN A 67 -21.71 11.03 8.59
C GLN A 67 -21.18 12.47 8.68
N PRO A 68 -21.63 13.38 7.80
CA PRO A 68 -21.23 14.79 7.88
C PRO A 68 -21.52 15.39 9.26
N GLY A 69 -20.54 16.10 9.83
CA GLY A 69 -20.68 16.76 11.13
C GLY A 69 -20.68 15.81 12.34
N SER A 70 -20.33 14.53 12.16
CA SER A 70 -20.26 13.54 13.25
C SER A 70 -19.03 12.65 13.14
N GLN A 71 -18.60 12.13 14.29
CA GLN A 71 -17.59 11.06 14.36
C GLN A 71 -18.22 9.66 14.19
N ARG A 72 -19.51 9.58 13.89
CA ARG A 72 -20.23 8.31 13.68
C ARG A 72 -19.97 7.75 12.29
N MET A 73 -19.68 6.45 12.27
CA MET A 73 -19.58 5.64 11.05
C MET A 73 -20.84 4.77 10.97
N ARG A 74 -21.39 4.62 9.77
CA ARG A 74 -22.53 3.72 9.53
C ARG A 74 -22.15 2.27 9.76
N TYR A 75 -20.94 1.88 9.36
CA TYR A 75 -20.45 0.51 9.51
C TYR A 75 -19.53 0.40 10.71
N HIS A 76 -19.74 -0.65 11.50
CA HIS A 76 -19.08 -0.94 12.78
C HIS A 76 -19.37 -2.40 13.18
N ALA A 77 -18.93 -2.87 14.35
CA ALA A 77 -19.09 -4.26 14.77
C ALA A 77 -20.56 -4.77 14.74
N GLY A 78 -21.51 -3.96 15.22
CA GLY A 78 -22.95 -4.24 15.12
C GLY A 78 -23.60 -4.05 13.74
N ASN A 79 -22.89 -3.52 12.74
CA ASN A 79 -23.36 -3.39 11.35
C ASN A 79 -22.16 -3.51 10.40
N PRO A 80 -21.66 -4.73 10.14
CA PRO A 80 -20.45 -4.95 9.36
C PRO A 80 -20.58 -4.56 7.89
N LEU A 81 -19.44 -4.39 7.22
CA LEU A 81 -19.35 -4.17 5.78
C LEU A 81 -19.86 -5.39 5.01
N HIS A 82 -20.56 -5.14 3.91
CA HIS A 82 -21.06 -6.19 3.02
C HIS A 82 -20.03 -6.49 1.92
N LEU A 83 -18.93 -7.15 2.30
CA LEU A 83 -17.83 -7.53 1.42
C LEU A 83 -17.23 -8.86 1.85
N ASP A 84 -16.56 -9.53 0.91
CA ASP A 84 -15.82 -10.77 1.15
C ASP A 84 -14.31 -10.51 1.12
N VAL A 85 -13.88 -9.55 0.29
CA VAL A 85 -12.49 -9.06 0.22
C VAL A 85 -12.47 -7.53 0.21
N LEU A 86 -11.65 -6.95 1.08
CA LEU A 86 -11.31 -5.53 1.04
C LEU A 86 -9.83 -5.38 0.70
N VAL A 87 -9.53 -4.56 -0.30
CA VAL A 87 -8.15 -4.12 -0.54
C VAL A 87 -8.02 -2.64 -0.25
N VAL A 88 -7.05 -2.30 0.61
CA VAL A 88 -6.77 -0.92 1.01
C VAL A 88 -5.40 -0.52 0.49
N ASP A 89 -5.36 0.48 -0.38
CA ASP A 89 -4.11 1.04 -0.93
C ASP A 89 -3.65 2.26 -0.13
N GLU A 90 -2.35 2.54 -0.18
CA GLU A 90 -1.67 3.58 0.61
C GLU A 90 -1.93 3.46 2.13
N ALA A 91 -1.88 2.23 2.66
CA ALA A 91 -2.15 1.92 4.06
C ALA A 91 -1.17 2.59 5.05
N SER A 92 -0.02 3.07 4.58
CA SER A 92 0.97 3.85 5.34
C SER A 92 0.40 5.16 5.89
N MET A 93 -0.63 5.72 5.23
CA MET A 93 -1.32 6.93 5.67
C MET A 93 -2.47 6.68 6.66
N ILE A 94 -2.76 5.42 7.04
CA ILE A 94 -3.86 5.10 7.96
C ILE A 94 -3.38 5.30 9.40
N ASP A 95 -4.07 6.17 10.13
CA ASP A 95 -3.88 6.35 11.57
C ASP A 95 -4.54 5.23 12.41
N LEU A 96 -4.19 5.17 13.69
CA LEU A 96 -4.70 4.16 14.61
C LEU A 96 -6.24 4.19 14.78
N PRO A 97 -6.89 5.36 14.96
CA PRO A 97 -8.36 5.42 15.05
C PRO A 97 -9.08 4.89 13.81
N MET A 98 -8.63 5.25 12.61
CA MET A 98 -9.20 4.78 11.35
C MET A 98 -8.99 3.29 11.18
N MET A 99 -7.80 2.77 11.51
CA MET A 99 -7.54 1.34 11.49
C MET A 99 -8.47 0.58 12.43
N SER A 100 -8.63 1.04 13.68
CA SER A 100 -9.54 0.40 14.65
C SER A 100 -10.97 0.34 14.12
N ARG A 101 -11.50 1.46 13.62
CA ARG A 101 -12.86 1.51 13.05
C ARG A 101 -13.01 0.62 11.83
N LEU A 102 -11.98 0.54 11.00
CA LEU A 102 -11.97 -0.34 9.84
C LEU A 102 -12.07 -1.80 10.27
N ILE A 103 -11.23 -2.23 11.22
CA ILE A 103 -11.23 -3.60 11.72
C ILE A 103 -12.58 -3.95 12.36
N ASP A 104 -13.14 -3.07 13.19
CA ASP A 104 -14.46 -3.28 13.81
C ASP A 104 -15.58 -3.44 12.78
N ALA A 105 -15.46 -2.77 11.62
CA ALA A 105 -16.47 -2.84 10.57
C ALA A 105 -16.31 -4.06 9.65
N LEU A 106 -15.26 -4.88 9.80
CA LEU A 106 -15.09 -6.06 8.96
C LEU A 106 -16.00 -7.20 9.40
N PRO A 107 -16.65 -7.92 8.46
CA PRO A 107 -17.33 -9.15 8.81
C PRO A 107 -16.30 -10.24 9.15
N ALA A 108 -16.69 -11.21 9.99
CA ALA A 108 -15.79 -12.30 10.43
C ALA A 108 -15.21 -13.16 9.29
N HIS A 109 -15.92 -13.24 8.15
CA HIS A 109 -15.44 -13.93 6.94
C HIS A 109 -14.61 -13.03 6.00
N GLY A 110 -14.57 -11.72 6.28
CA GLY A 110 -13.94 -10.74 5.41
C GLY A 110 -12.43 -10.87 5.43
N ARG A 111 -11.83 -10.95 4.24
CA ARG A 111 -10.37 -10.89 4.07
C ARG A 111 -9.95 -9.46 3.75
N VAL A 112 -8.87 -8.99 4.38
CA VAL A 112 -8.32 -7.65 4.11
C VAL A 112 -6.88 -7.75 3.65
N ILE A 113 -6.57 -6.97 2.61
CA ILE A 113 -5.23 -6.84 2.08
C ILE A 113 -4.84 -5.36 2.15
N PHE A 114 -3.86 -5.06 2.99
CA PHE A 114 -3.25 -3.74 3.06
C PHE A 114 -2.08 -3.66 2.09
N LEU A 115 -2.08 -2.63 1.25
CA LEU A 115 -0.94 -2.27 0.40
C LEU A 115 -0.42 -0.92 0.86
N GLY A 116 0.89 -0.83 1.02
CA GLY A 116 1.55 0.40 1.41
C GLY A 116 3.06 0.25 1.30
N ASP A 117 3.74 1.38 1.41
CA ASP A 117 5.19 1.42 1.50
C ASP A 117 5.58 1.64 2.97
N ARG A 118 6.43 0.76 3.50
CA ARG A 118 6.94 0.85 4.87
C ARG A 118 7.81 2.08 5.07
N ASP A 119 8.52 2.50 4.03
CA ASP A 119 9.52 3.57 4.11
C ASP A 119 8.93 4.95 3.69
N GLN A 120 7.63 5.00 3.36
CA GLN A 120 6.91 6.25 3.07
C GLN A 120 6.58 7.00 4.36
N LEU A 121 6.35 8.31 4.25
CA LEU A 121 5.87 9.14 5.36
C LEU A 121 4.63 8.50 5.98
N ALA A 122 4.72 8.23 7.29
CA ALA A 122 3.60 7.74 8.08
C ALA A 122 2.45 8.76 8.12
N SER A 123 1.30 8.32 8.64
CA SER A 123 0.19 9.23 8.93
C SER A 123 0.66 10.46 9.73
N VAL A 124 0.08 11.62 9.41
CA VAL A 124 0.32 12.88 10.12
C VAL A 124 -0.32 12.85 11.52
N GLU A 125 -1.32 11.99 11.72
CA GLU A 125 -1.97 11.78 13.01
C GLU A 125 -1.25 10.70 13.85
N ALA A 126 -1.59 10.63 15.14
CA ALA A 126 -0.92 9.73 16.07
C ALA A 126 -1.12 8.24 15.70
N GLY A 127 0.00 7.51 15.63
CA GLY A 127 0.03 6.05 15.46
C GLY A 127 0.39 5.62 14.04
N ALA A 128 1.66 5.29 13.81
CA ALA A 128 2.15 4.72 12.55
C ALA A 128 1.93 3.21 12.51
N VAL A 129 0.67 2.78 12.40
CA VAL A 129 0.27 1.37 12.53
C VAL A 129 1.00 0.45 11.55
N LEU A 130 1.07 0.84 10.27
CA LEU A 130 1.71 0.00 9.25
C LEU A 130 3.21 -0.14 9.50
N GLY A 131 3.89 0.90 10.00
CA GLY A 131 5.31 0.86 10.31
C GLY A 131 5.62 -0.19 11.39
N ASP A 132 4.87 -0.16 12.48
CA ASP A 132 5.02 -1.10 13.60
C ASP A 132 4.70 -2.55 13.19
N ILE A 133 3.67 -2.75 12.37
CA ILE A 133 3.33 -4.06 11.80
C ILE A 133 4.45 -4.56 10.89
N CYS A 134 4.91 -3.74 9.96
CA CYS A 134 5.92 -4.11 8.97
C CYS A 134 7.32 -4.26 9.56
N ALA A 135 7.58 -3.76 10.77
CA ALA A 135 8.84 -4.01 11.49
C ALA A 135 9.11 -5.52 11.66
N TRP A 136 8.06 -6.32 11.81
CA TRP A 136 8.14 -7.77 11.93
C TRP A 136 8.49 -8.49 10.61
N ALA A 137 8.33 -7.84 9.45
CA ALA A 137 8.65 -8.44 8.16
C ALA A 137 10.15 -8.80 8.05
N SER A 138 11.03 -8.02 8.70
CA SER A 138 12.47 -8.30 8.75
C SER A 138 12.81 -9.59 9.51
N SER A 139 11.89 -10.09 10.35
CA SER A 139 12.05 -11.36 11.07
C SER A 139 11.74 -12.58 10.20
N GLY A 140 11.32 -12.40 8.95
CA GLY A 140 11.00 -13.49 8.01
C GLY A 140 9.78 -14.33 8.41
N TYR A 141 9.41 -15.27 7.54
CA TYR A 141 8.33 -16.23 7.78
C TYR A 141 8.69 -17.27 8.84
N THR A 142 7.69 -17.89 9.46
CA THR A 142 7.92 -19.13 10.21
C THR A 142 8.42 -20.25 9.29
N ALA A 143 9.10 -21.25 9.85
CA ALA A 143 9.62 -22.37 9.07
C ALA A 143 8.51 -23.13 8.30
N ALA A 144 7.35 -23.34 8.94
CA ALA A 144 6.21 -24.01 8.32
C ALA A 144 5.67 -23.20 7.14
N ARG A 145 5.53 -21.88 7.30
CA ARG A 145 5.05 -20.99 6.23
C ARG A 145 6.05 -20.86 5.09
N ALA A 146 7.35 -20.74 5.38
CA ALA A 146 8.39 -20.70 4.37
C ALA A 146 8.39 -21.96 3.49
N GLN A 147 8.22 -23.14 4.10
CA GLN A 147 8.09 -24.41 3.38
C GLN A 147 6.81 -24.46 2.52
N GLU A 148 5.68 -24.00 3.07
CA GLU A 148 4.43 -23.89 2.33
C GLU A 148 4.57 -22.98 1.10
N LEU A 149 5.09 -21.77 1.28
CA LEU A 149 5.31 -20.82 0.19
C LEU A 149 6.31 -21.36 -0.84
N THR A 150 7.34 -22.10 -0.40
CA THR A 150 8.27 -22.76 -1.32
C THR A 150 7.56 -23.78 -2.21
N ARG A 151 6.65 -24.58 -1.64
CA ARG A 151 5.83 -25.53 -2.43
C ARG A 151 4.88 -24.81 -3.39
N LEU A 152 4.21 -23.75 -2.93
CA LEU A 152 3.23 -23.02 -3.74
C LEU A 152 3.87 -22.23 -4.90
N THR A 153 5.07 -21.68 -4.68
CA THR A 153 5.75 -20.82 -5.66
C THR A 153 6.77 -21.57 -6.51
N GLY A 154 7.18 -22.78 -6.10
CA GLY A 154 8.29 -23.52 -6.72
C GLY A 154 9.65 -22.86 -6.55
N SER A 155 9.76 -21.84 -5.70
CA SER A 155 11.00 -21.06 -5.46
C SER A 155 11.37 -21.10 -3.99
N PRO A 156 12.67 -21.18 -3.63
CA PRO A 156 13.08 -21.22 -2.23
C PRO A 156 12.70 -19.92 -1.51
N VAL A 157 11.93 -20.04 -0.42
CA VAL A 157 11.57 -18.92 0.46
C VAL A 157 12.32 -19.09 1.79
N PRO A 158 13.12 -18.10 2.23
CA PRO A 158 13.88 -18.23 3.47
C PRO A 158 12.94 -18.21 4.68
N ALA A 159 13.23 -19.06 5.66
CA ALA A 159 12.60 -19.03 6.98
C ALA A 159 13.39 -18.08 7.89
N GLY A 160 12.68 -17.32 8.71
CA GLY A 160 13.27 -16.58 9.80
C GLY A 160 13.33 -17.40 11.10
N GLU A 161 14.18 -16.97 12.03
CA GLU A 161 14.36 -17.65 13.31
C GLU A 161 13.21 -17.39 14.28
N GLY A 162 12.96 -18.34 15.19
CA GLY A 162 11.99 -18.23 16.27
C GLY A 162 10.51 -18.27 15.87
N ALA A 163 9.63 -18.37 16.88
CA ALA A 163 8.18 -18.49 16.71
C ALA A 163 7.38 -17.25 17.16
N ILE A 164 8.07 -16.21 17.66
CA ILE A 164 7.42 -14.98 18.13
C ILE A 164 6.65 -14.33 16.98
N ALA A 165 5.43 -13.88 17.28
CA ALA A 165 4.54 -13.22 16.34
C ALA A 165 4.30 -13.99 15.02
N GLY A 166 4.31 -15.34 15.07
CA GLY A 166 4.20 -16.20 13.88
C GLY A 166 3.02 -15.86 12.97
N ALA A 167 1.82 -15.70 13.53
CA ALA A 167 0.62 -15.34 12.76
C ALA A 167 0.74 -13.99 12.04
N LEU A 168 1.41 -13.01 12.66
CA LEU A 168 1.66 -11.70 12.06
C LEU A 168 2.70 -11.83 10.94
N ARG A 169 3.86 -12.44 11.23
CA ARG A 169 4.95 -12.65 10.28
C ARG A 169 4.50 -13.41 9.04
N ASP A 170 3.68 -14.44 9.24
CA ASP A 170 3.13 -15.30 8.18
C ASP A 170 2.05 -14.65 7.31
N SER A 171 1.67 -13.41 7.66
CA SER A 171 0.73 -12.57 6.94
C SER A 171 1.39 -11.34 6.30
N LEU A 172 2.71 -11.17 6.44
CA LEU A 172 3.46 -10.04 5.88
C LEU A 172 4.26 -10.46 4.64
N CYS A 173 4.30 -9.61 3.63
CA CYS A 173 5.11 -9.83 2.43
C CYS A 173 5.71 -8.50 1.97
N LEU A 174 7.05 -8.43 1.93
CA LEU A 174 7.78 -7.25 1.49
C LEU A 174 8.32 -7.45 0.07
N LEU A 175 7.89 -6.62 -0.88
CA LEU A 175 8.36 -6.66 -2.25
C LEU A 175 9.61 -5.78 -2.41
N GLN A 176 10.78 -6.41 -2.54
CA GLN A 176 12.07 -5.70 -2.54
C GLN A 176 12.48 -5.11 -3.90
N LYS A 177 11.91 -5.61 -5.01
CA LYS A 177 12.31 -5.22 -6.36
C LYS A 177 11.39 -4.12 -6.90
N SER A 178 11.95 -2.94 -7.14
CA SER A 178 11.27 -1.88 -7.89
C SER A 178 11.42 -2.11 -9.39
N TYR A 179 10.29 -2.11 -10.10
CA TYR A 179 10.24 -2.15 -11.57
C TYR A 179 9.96 -0.78 -12.19
N ARG A 180 9.74 0.24 -11.36
CA ARG A 180 9.45 1.61 -11.81
C ARG A 180 10.70 2.33 -12.32
N PHE A 181 11.85 1.94 -11.77
CA PHE A 181 13.15 2.53 -12.04
C PHE A 181 14.04 1.44 -12.63
N GLY A 182 14.67 1.73 -13.77
CA GLY A 182 15.66 0.83 -14.36
C GLY A 182 16.87 0.67 -13.44
N SER A 183 17.70 -0.35 -13.67
CA SER A 183 18.93 -0.60 -12.89
C SER A 183 19.92 0.58 -12.90
N HIS A 184 19.78 1.50 -13.85
CA HIS A 184 20.63 2.68 -14.05
C HIS A 184 19.93 4.00 -13.66
N SER A 185 18.78 3.95 -12.98
CA SER A 185 18.04 5.14 -12.54
C SER A 185 18.70 5.79 -11.33
N GLY A 186 19.01 7.07 -11.44
CA GLY A 186 19.54 7.88 -10.35
C GLY A 186 18.51 8.04 -9.22
N ILE A 187 17.21 8.13 -9.56
CA ILE A 187 16.12 8.16 -8.56
C ILE A 187 16.12 6.87 -7.73
N GLY A 188 16.22 5.70 -8.38
CA GLY A 188 16.25 4.42 -7.70
C GLY A 188 17.50 4.20 -6.84
N SER A 189 18.67 4.65 -7.31
CA SER A 189 19.92 4.65 -6.53
C SER A 189 19.81 5.54 -5.29
N LEU A 190 19.31 6.77 -5.48
CA LEU A 190 19.18 7.75 -4.41
C LEU A 190 18.18 7.29 -3.35
N ALA A 191 17.02 6.77 -3.76
CA ALA A 191 16.00 6.27 -2.83
C ALA A 191 16.53 5.14 -1.95
N ARG A 192 17.26 4.17 -2.51
CA ARG A 192 17.89 3.08 -1.73
C ARG A 192 18.90 3.61 -0.73
N ALA A 193 19.78 4.52 -1.15
CA ALA A 193 20.79 5.12 -0.28
C ALA A 193 20.15 5.93 0.86
N VAL A 194 19.04 6.62 0.61
CA VAL A 194 18.25 7.35 1.63
C VAL A 194 17.62 6.37 2.62
N ASN A 195 16.93 5.32 2.15
CA ASN A 195 16.27 4.35 3.02
C ASN A 195 17.29 3.57 3.89
N ALA A 196 18.51 3.34 3.38
CA ALA A 196 19.59 2.72 4.14
C ALA A 196 20.35 3.69 5.07
N GLY A 197 20.06 5.00 5.04
CA GLY A 197 20.82 6.00 5.78
C GLY A 197 22.28 6.18 5.31
N ALA A 198 22.63 5.67 4.13
CA ALA A 198 23.99 5.63 3.60
C ALA A 198 24.43 6.99 3.03
N ARG A 199 24.82 7.92 3.91
CA ARG A 199 25.18 9.30 3.54
C ARG A 199 26.25 9.39 2.45
N ALA A 200 27.23 8.48 2.45
CA ALA A 200 28.28 8.44 1.44
C ALA A 200 27.74 8.09 0.06
N GLU A 201 26.85 7.08 -0.03
CA GLU A 201 26.20 6.65 -1.26
C GLU A 201 25.22 7.68 -1.80
N VAL A 202 24.53 8.42 -0.93
CA VAL A 202 23.70 9.57 -1.31
C VAL A 202 24.57 10.63 -2.01
N LYS A 203 25.70 11.01 -1.40
CA LYS A 203 26.62 11.99 -1.99
C LYS A 203 27.24 11.48 -3.29
N ALA A 204 27.56 10.19 -3.37
CA ALA A 204 28.12 9.57 -4.58
C ALA A 204 27.09 9.59 -5.73
N THR A 205 25.85 9.19 -5.46
CA THR A 205 24.76 9.20 -6.43
C THR A 205 24.50 10.61 -6.96
N LEU A 206 24.50 11.63 -6.10
CA LEU A 206 24.30 13.03 -6.50
C LEU A 206 25.44 13.63 -7.34
N ARG A 207 26.61 12.98 -7.38
CA ARG A 207 27.78 13.40 -8.17
C ARG A 207 27.87 12.68 -9.51
N GLN A 208 27.13 11.58 -9.69
CA GLN A 208 27.12 10.82 -10.93
C GLN A 208 26.15 11.45 -11.93
N PRO A 209 26.47 11.43 -13.24
CA PRO A 209 25.55 11.87 -14.27
C PRO A 209 24.44 10.83 -14.44
N PHE A 210 23.21 11.24 -14.18
CA PHE A 210 22.00 10.47 -14.43
C PHE A 210 21.01 11.33 -15.21
N ASP A 211 20.23 10.72 -16.09
CA ASP A 211 19.24 11.42 -16.91
C ASP A 211 17.99 11.85 -16.12
N ASP A 212 17.77 11.24 -14.95
CA ASP A 212 16.54 11.37 -14.16
C ASP A 212 16.72 12.11 -12.82
N ILE A 213 17.95 12.53 -12.47
CA ILE A 213 18.21 13.39 -11.31
C ILE A 213 19.15 14.55 -11.67
N ALA A 214 18.83 15.74 -11.17
CA ALA A 214 19.66 16.93 -11.31
C ALA A 214 19.87 17.59 -9.94
N LEU A 215 21.12 17.92 -9.62
CA LEU A 215 21.45 18.66 -8.40
C LEU A 215 21.44 20.16 -8.69
N HIS A 216 20.47 20.87 -8.11
CA HIS A 216 20.43 22.32 -8.15
C HIS A 216 21.00 22.89 -6.84
N PRO A 217 22.12 23.62 -6.87
CA PRO A 217 22.64 24.26 -5.68
C PRO A 217 21.61 25.27 -5.16
N LEU A 218 21.39 25.28 -3.85
CA LEU A 218 20.55 26.27 -3.18
C LEU A 218 21.24 27.65 -3.29
N GLN A 219 21.00 28.34 -4.40
CA GLN A 219 21.40 29.74 -4.53
C GLN A 219 20.63 30.56 -3.49
N HIS A 220 21.35 31.39 -2.74
CA HIS A 220 20.86 32.26 -1.69
C HIS A 220 19.99 33.42 -2.22
N ASN A 221 19.09 33.19 -3.20
CA ASN A 221 18.35 34.24 -3.89
C ASN A 221 16.87 33.89 -4.13
N ARG A 222 16.04 34.36 -3.19
CA ARG A 222 14.69 34.96 -3.33
C ARG A 222 13.59 34.34 -4.21
N ARG A 223 13.78 33.25 -4.97
CA ARG A 223 12.75 32.70 -5.87
C ARG A 223 11.90 31.56 -5.30
N VAL A 224 12.31 30.90 -4.22
CA VAL A 224 11.50 29.82 -3.60
C VAL A 224 10.27 30.37 -2.84
N ARG A 225 10.21 31.68 -2.56
CA ARG A 225 9.02 32.31 -1.95
C ARG A 225 7.79 32.40 -2.87
N SER A 226 7.92 32.26 -4.20
CA SER A 226 6.75 32.36 -5.10
C SER A 226 5.92 31.08 -5.16
N HIS A 227 6.50 29.92 -4.87
CA HIS A 227 5.77 28.64 -4.82
C HIS A 227 5.22 28.32 -3.43
N ALA A 228 5.75 28.95 -2.37
CA ALA A 228 5.26 28.80 -1.00
C ALA A 228 4.22 29.86 -0.57
N ARG A 229 3.97 30.91 -1.38
CA ARG A 229 2.99 31.98 -1.06
C ARG A 229 1.65 31.90 -1.81
N ARG A 230 1.43 30.94 -2.71
CA ARG A 230 0.12 30.73 -3.35
C ARG A 230 -0.85 29.83 -2.54
N GLY A 231 -0.51 29.47 -1.30
CA GLY A 231 -1.35 28.67 -0.41
C GLY A 231 -1.82 29.38 0.88
N SER A 232 -1.63 30.71 1.02
CA SER A 232 -1.97 31.43 2.25
C SER A 232 -2.58 32.82 2.02
N ALA A 233 -3.42 32.98 1.00
CA ALA A 233 -4.29 34.16 0.85
C ALA A 233 -5.60 33.72 0.19
N GLY A 234 -6.57 33.43 1.03
CA GLY A 234 -7.94 33.02 0.71
C GLY A 234 -8.73 32.92 2.01
N LEU A 235 -8.76 34.03 2.75
CA LEU A 235 -9.94 34.43 3.52
C LEU A 235 -10.86 35.18 2.55
#